data_AF-A0A5J4UJ48-F1
#
_entry.id   AF-A0A5J4UJ48-F1
#
_cell.length_a   1.000
_cell.length_b   1.000
_cell.length_c   1.000
_cell.angle_alpha   90.00
_cell.angle_beta   90.00
_cell.angle_gamma   90.00
#
_symmetry.space_group_name_H-M   'P 1'
#
loop_
_entity.id
_entity.type
_entity.pdbx_description
1 polymer ?
#
loop_
_entity_poly.entity_id
_entity_poly.type
_entity_poly.pdbx_seq_one_letter_code
_entity_poly.pdbx_strand_id
1 'polypeptide(L)'
;MTDLLKTFDGLDITKYANIVSQKLKINQDIYYYDNEHKNYYRGLQVMHQCEDQNEVIKTIDILVVESEWDTEGLSSAQGNKISHAFAIANKQALTGLKFCPHCNSKAFDPKDKNYSRDYEKHIIKCENNEGKIVKKVKLDYIQKP
;
A
#
# COMPACT_ATOMS: atom_id res chain seq x y z
N MET A 1 40.59 -4.32 -6.75
CA MET A 1 39.56 -3.56 -7.51
C MET A 1 38.21 -4.27 -7.36
N THR A 2 37.79 -4.54 -6.13
CA THR A 2 36.58 -5.31 -5.77
C THR A 2 35.71 -4.55 -4.75
N ASP A 3 36.23 -3.51 -4.12
CA ASP A 3 35.53 -2.66 -3.13
C ASP A 3 34.45 -1.74 -3.72
N LEU A 4 34.19 -1.80 -5.02
CA LEU A 4 33.19 -0.97 -5.70
C LEU A 4 31.88 -1.69 -6.01
N LEU A 5 31.81 -3.00 -5.82
CA LEU A 5 30.56 -3.74 -5.93
C LEU A 5 29.85 -3.65 -4.58
N LYS A 6 29.08 -2.57 -4.37
CA LYS A 6 28.05 -2.56 -3.33
C LYS A 6 27.20 -3.82 -3.55
N THR A 7 27.29 -4.78 -2.65
CA THR A 7 26.38 -5.91 -2.63
C THR A 7 24.97 -5.34 -2.54
N PHE A 8 24.15 -5.63 -3.54
CA PHE A 8 22.76 -5.21 -3.53
C PHE A 8 22.04 -6.09 -2.49
N ASP A 9 21.84 -5.55 -1.28
CA ASP A 9 21.22 -6.25 -0.14
C ASP A 9 19.69 -6.46 -0.31
N GLY A 10 19.18 -6.36 -1.55
CA GLY A 10 17.76 -6.44 -1.86
C GLY A 10 17.03 -5.09 -1.90
N LEU A 11 15.75 -5.15 -2.31
CA LEU A 11 14.87 -3.99 -2.39
C LEU A 11 14.11 -3.80 -1.06
N ASP A 12 14.57 -2.88 -0.22
CA ASP A 12 13.79 -2.41 0.94
C ASP A 12 12.69 -1.45 0.48
N ILE A 13 11.53 -2.02 0.14
CA ILE A 13 10.36 -1.28 -0.39
C ILE A 13 9.96 -0.14 0.54
N THR A 14 9.99 -0.35 1.85
CA THR A 14 9.59 0.67 2.84
C THR A 14 10.54 1.85 2.80
N LYS A 15 11.85 1.60 2.79
CA LYS A 15 12.87 2.65 2.72
C LYS A 15 12.76 3.44 1.42
N TYR A 16 12.65 2.76 0.28
CA TYR A 16 12.57 3.44 -1.02
C TYR A 16 11.25 4.19 -1.20
N ALA A 17 10.12 3.62 -0.78
CA ALA A 17 8.83 4.30 -0.81
C ALA A 17 8.86 5.60 0.01
N ASN A 18 9.47 5.60 1.19
CA ASN A 18 9.67 6.82 1.97
C ASN A 18 10.51 7.87 1.23
N ILE A 19 11.65 7.47 0.66
CA ILE A 19 12.52 8.39 -0.11
C ILE A 19 11.76 8.99 -1.30
N VAL A 20 11.05 8.16 -2.06
CA VAL A 20 10.28 8.59 -3.24
C VAL A 20 9.15 9.52 -2.83
N SER A 21 8.42 9.20 -1.75
CA SER A 21 7.31 10.01 -1.25
C SER A 21 7.76 11.43 -0.90
N GLN A 22 8.88 11.55 -0.19
CA GLN A 22 9.42 12.85 0.21
C GLN A 22 10.02 13.62 -0.98
N LYS A 23 10.77 12.95 -1.86
CA LYS A 23 11.43 13.62 -3.00
C LYS A 23 10.43 14.10 -4.06
N LEU A 24 9.39 13.32 -4.34
CA LEU A 24 8.42 13.62 -5.39
C LEU A 24 7.15 14.29 -4.87
N LYS A 25 7.02 14.47 -3.53
CA LYS A 25 5.83 15.02 -2.88
C LYS A 25 4.55 14.27 -3.28
N ILE A 26 4.58 12.94 -3.13
CA ILE A 26 3.46 12.06 -3.45
C ILE A 26 3.17 11.10 -2.32
N ASN A 27 1.91 10.70 -2.19
CA ASN A 27 1.50 9.56 -1.39
C ASN A 27 1.60 8.29 -2.23
N GLN A 28 1.83 7.16 -1.58
CA GLN A 28 1.94 5.84 -2.21
C GLN A 28 1.07 4.84 -1.45
N ASP A 29 0.12 4.23 -2.14
CA ASP A 29 -0.58 3.03 -1.69
C ASP A 29 0.10 1.81 -2.35
N ILE A 30 0.71 0.94 -1.54
CA ILE A 30 1.45 -0.23 -2.04
C ILE A 30 0.63 -1.50 -1.79
N TYR A 31 0.44 -2.24 -2.88
CA TYR A 31 -0.35 -3.45 -2.97
C TYR A 31 0.53 -4.67 -3.13
N TYR A 32 0.08 -5.77 -2.56
CA TYR A 32 0.72 -7.08 -2.64
C TYR A 32 -0.32 -8.12 -3.03
N TYR A 33 0.16 -9.24 -3.56
CA TYR A 33 -0.66 -10.41 -3.79
C TYR A 33 -0.51 -11.37 -2.62
N ASP A 34 -1.65 -11.79 -2.05
CA ASP A 34 -1.70 -12.85 -1.07
C ASP A 34 -1.87 -14.20 -1.79
N ASN A 35 -0.84 -15.03 -1.70
CA ASN A 35 -0.86 -16.36 -2.30
C ASN A 35 -1.81 -17.34 -1.59
N GLU A 36 -2.13 -17.14 -0.32
CA GLU A 36 -3.03 -18.02 0.45
C GLU A 36 -4.49 -17.69 0.11
N HIS A 37 -4.85 -16.41 0.20
CA HIS A 37 -6.22 -15.95 -0.02
C HIS A 37 -6.53 -15.63 -1.49
N LYS A 38 -5.53 -15.73 -2.38
CA LYS A 38 -5.63 -15.49 -3.82
C LYS A 38 -6.22 -14.13 -4.18
N ASN A 39 -5.85 -13.09 -3.45
CA ASN A 39 -6.37 -11.73 -3.64
C ASN A 39 -5.26 -10.68 -3.53
N TYR A 40 -5.53 -9.49 -4.05
CA TYR A 40 -4.66 -8.33 -3.88
C TYR A 40 -5.13 -7.50 -2.69
N TYR A 41 -4.19 -7.03 -1.88
CA TYR A 41 -4.48 -6.20 -0.71
C TYR A 41 -3.50 -5.05 -0.60
N ARG A 42 -3.91 -3.96 0.08
CA ARG A 42 -3.03 -2.83 0.37
C ARG A 42 -2.22 -3.17 1.63
N GLY A 43 -0.91 -3.39 1.48
CA GLY A 43 -0.02 -3.76 2.59
C GLY A 43 0.69 -2.58 3.23
N LEU A 44 1.00 -1.53 2.46
CA LEU A 44 1.71 -0.35 2.97
C LEU A 44 1.08 0.93 2.41
N GLN A 45 0.99 1.96 3.25
CA GLN A 45 0.61 3.31 2.84
C GLN A 45 1.68 4.27 3.33
N VAL A 46 2.30 5.00 2.40
CA VAL A 46 3.32 6.00 2.69
C VAL A 46 2.77 7.36 2.28
N MET A 47 2.67 8.26 3.25
CA MET A 47 2.20 9.63 3.02
C MET A 47 3.38 10.60 3.02
N HIS A 48 3.36 11.55 2.09
CA HIS A 48 4.30 12.66 2.14
C HIS A 48 4.00 13.51 3.38
N GLN A 49 5.06 13.89 4.09
CA GLN A 49 4.92 14.74 5.28
C GLN A 49 5.01 16.18 4.82
N CYS A 50 3.87 16.86 4.72
CA CYS A 50 3.80 18.29 4.45
C CYS A 50 3.34 19.03 5.70
N GLU A 51 3.96 20.17 5.98
CA GLU A 51 3.56 21.08 7.07
C GLU A 51 2.29 21.87 6.69
N ASP A 52 2.06 22.06 5.39
CA ASP A 52 0.92 22.79 4.87
C ASP A 52 -0.27 21.85 4.59
N GLN A 53 -1.34 22.01 5.36
CA GLN A 53 -2.50 21.12 5.32
C GLN A 53 -3.40 21.35 4.08
N ASN A 54 -3.13 22.39 3.29
CA ASN A 54 -3.94 22.78 2.14
C ASN A 54 -3.41 22.24 0.80
N GLU A 55 -2.21 21.66 0.75
CA GLU A 55 -1.65 21.12 -0.49
C GLU A 55 -2.31 19.78 -0.87
N VAL A 56 -2.92 19.70 -2.05
CA VAL A 56 -3.49 18.46 -2.57
C VAL A 56 -2.37 17.55 -3.07
N ILE A 57 -1.92 16.65 -2.20
CA ILE A 57 -0.88 15.68 -2.52
C ILE A 57 -1.48 14.53 -3.34
N LYS A 58 -0.90 14.26 -4.50
CA LYS A 58 -1.32 13.14 -5.36
C LYS A 58 -0.94 11.81 -4.70
N THR A 59 -1.85 10.84 -4.78
CA THR A 59 -1.57 9.45 -4.41
C THR A 59 -1.37 8.61 -5.66
N ILE A 60 -0.28 7.85 -5.70
CA ILE A 60 -0.06 6.81 -6.70
C ILE A 60 -0.28 5.44 -6.06
N ASP A 61 -0.81 4.51 -6.84
CA ASP A 61 -1.02 3.13 -6.42
C ASP A 61 0.09 2.27 -7.08
N ILE A 62 0.78 1.43 -6.30
CA ILE A 62 1.89 0.57 -6.75
C ILE A 62 1.58 -0.87 -6.39
N LEU A 63 1.71 -1.81 -7.34
CA LEU A 63 1.68 -3.25 -7.09
C LEU A 63 3.12 -3.78 -7.02
N VAL A 64 3.43 -4.50 -5.95
CA VAL A 64 4.67 -5.27 -5.82
C VAL A 64 4.39 -6.75 -6.00
N VAL A 65 5.19 -7.40 -6.85
CA VAL A 65 5.15 -8.84 -7.10
C VAL A 65 6.54 -9.43 -6.91
N GLU A 66 6.64 -10.54 -6.19
CA GLU A 66 7.90 -11.29 -6.07
C GLU A 66 7.92 -12.44 -7.07
N SER A 67 9.02 -12.59 -7.80
CA SER A 67 9.31 -13.77 -8.62
C SER A 67 10.55 -14.48 -8.08
N GLU A 68 10.52 -15.80 -8.06
CA GLU A 68 11.69 -16.62 -7.82
C GLU A 68 12.43 -16.81 -9.15
N TRP A 69 13.76 -16.71 -9.13
CA TRP A 69 14.59 -17.03 -10.29
C TRP A 69 15.54 -18.16 -9.96
N ASP A 70 15.53 -19.20 -10.79
CA ASP A 70 16.41 -20.35 -10.62
C ASP A 70 17.86 -19.97 -10.93
N THR A 71 18.71 -19.96 -9.90
CA THR A 71 20.16 -19.92 -10.08
C THR A 71 20.69 -21.35 -10.06
N GLU A 72 20.58 -22.05 -11.18
CA GLU A 72 21.40 -23.26 -11.36
C GLU A 72 22.89 -22.87 -11.18
N GLY A 73 23.51 -23.36 -10.11
CA GLY A 73 24.96 -23.23 -9.89
C GLY A 73 25.45 -22.22 -8.83
N LEU A 74 24.58 -21.51 -8.11
CA LEU A 74 25.00 -20.67 -6.97
C LEU A 74 24.70 -21.36 -5.64
N SER A 75 25.75 -21.78 -4.93
CA SER A 75 25.73 -22.62 -3.72
C SER A 75 25.24 -21.93 -2.44
N SER A 76 24.32 -20.97 -2.54
CA SER A 76 23.73 -20.28 -1.40
C SER A 76 22.21 -20.46 -1.43
N ALA A 77 21.71 -21.33 -0.56
CA ALA A 77 20.32 -21.72 -0.40
C ALA A 77 19.43 -20.62 0.23
N GLN A 78 19.52 -19.39 -0.25
CA GLN A 78 18.46 -18.39 -0.15
C GLN A 78 17.96 -18.16 -1.57
N GLY A 79 16.76 -18.62 -1.89
CA GLY A 79 16.15 -18.38 -3.20
C GLY A 79 16.21 -16.89 -3.54
N ASN A 80 16.86 -16.54 -4.66
CA ASN A 80 17.02 -15.15 -5.07
C ASN A 80 15.65 -14.64 -5.55
N LYS A 81 14.93 -13.96 -4.64
CA LYS A 81 13.67 -13.30 -4.96
C LYS A 81 13.93 -11.97 -5.66
N ILE A 82 13.26 -11.76 -6.79
CA ILE A 82 13.25 -10.49 -7.50
C ILE A 82 11.90 -9.83 -7.24
N SER A 83 11.93 -8.60 -6.74
CA SER A 83 10.73 -7.78 -6.56
C SER A 83 10.50 -6.89 -7.78
N HIS A 84 9.33 -6.98 -8.38
CA HIS A 84 8.87 -6.11 -9.46
C HIS A 84 7.86 -5.11 -8.90
N ALA A 85 7.97 -3.84 -9.30
CA ALA A 85 7.04 -2.79 -8.90
C ALA A 85 6.37 -2.19 -10.13
N PHE A 86 5.03 -2.13 -10.12
CA PHE A 86 4.21 -1.62 -11.21
C PHE A 86 3.31 -0.50 -10.70
N ALA A 87 3.25 0.62 -11.42
CA ALA A 87 2.21 1.61 -11.18
C ALA A 87 0.87 1.05 -11.66
N ILE A 88 -0.17 1.12 -10.84
CA ILE A 88 -1.51 0.67 -11.20
C ILE A 88 -2.45 1.86 -11.36
N ALA A 89 -3.23 1.86 -12.45
CA ALA A 89 -4.17 2.94 -12.74
C ALA A 89 -5.56 2.69 -12.12
N ASN A 90 -5.92 1.42 -11.86
CA ASN A 90 -7.23 1.06 -11.34
C ASN A 90 -7.12 0.03 -10.21
N LYS A 91 -6.98 0.52 -8.98
CA LYS A 91 -6.96 -0.33 -7.78
C LYS A 91 -8.25 -1.09 -7.51
N GLN A 92 -9.41 -0.59 -7.98
CA GLN A 92 -10.69 -1.29 -7.81
C GLN A 92 -10.73 -2.56 -8.66
N ALA A 93 -10.22 -2.50 -9.90
CA ALA A 93 -10.10 -3.68 -10.75
C ALA A 93 -9.08 -4.69 -10.20
N LEU A 94 -7.99 -4.19 -9.59
CA LEU A 94 -6.97 -5.06 -8.97
C LEU A 94 -7.51 -5.82 -7.76
N THR A 95 -8.13 -5.12 -6.80
CA THR A 95 -8.54 -5.75 -5.53
C THR A 95 -9.96 -6.32 -5.56
N GLY A 96 -10.78 -5.95 -6.53
CA GLY A 96 -12.21 -6.24 -6.55
C GLY A 96 -13.01 -5.47 -5.49
N LEU A 97 -12.38 -4.58 -4.72
CA LEU A 97 -13.03 -3.80 -3.67
C LEU A 97 -13.47 -2.43 -4.18
N LYS A 98 -14.60 -1.94 -3.67
CA LYS A 98 -15.04 -0.57 -3.88
C LYS A 98 -14.39 0.34 -2.83
N PHE A 99 -13.67 1.37 -3.27
CA PHE A 99 -13.09 2.37 -2.37
C PHE A 99 -14.01 3.58 -2.26
N CYS A 100 -14.06 4.17 -1.07
CA CYS A 100 -14.75 5.43 -0.85
C CYS A 100 -14.11 6.56 -1.69
N PRO A 101 -14.87 7.29 -2.52
CA PRO A 101 -14.34 8.36 -3.35
C PRO A 101 -13.89 9.59 -2.55
N HIS A 102 -14.36 9.77 -1.32
CA HIS A 102 -14.03 10.94 -0.49
C HIS A 102 -12.72 10.77 0.28
N CYS A 103 -12.55 9.65 0.98
CA CYS A 103 -11.34 9.42 1.80
C CYS A 103 -10.28 8.55 1.11
N ASN A 104 -10.64 7.83 0.03
CA ASN A 104 -9.81 6.83 -0.66
C ASN A 104 -9.18 5.75 0.25
N SER A 105 -9.60 5.72 1.52
CA SER A 105 -8.96 4.94 2.59
C SER A 105 -9.80 3.73 2.95
N LYS A 106 -11.12 3.89 3.03
CA LYS A 106 -12.04 2.79 3.33
C LYS A 106 -12.39 2.03 2.05
N ALA A 107 -12.25 0.71 2.11
CA ALA A 107 -12.64 -0.22 1.07
C ALA A 107 -13.80 -1.11 1.54
N PHE A 108 -14.62 -1.55 0.59
CA PHE A 108 -15.83 -2.35 0.78
C PHE A 108 -15.85 -3.49 -0.22
N ASP A 109 -16.22 -4.69 0.22
CA ASP A 109 -16.42 -5.82 -0.68
C ASP A 109 -17.84 -5.74 -1.28
N PRO A 110 -18.00 -5.58 -2.61
CA PRO A 110 -19.30 -5.58 -3.27
C PRO A 110 -20.09 -6.87 -3.08
N LYS A 111 -19.43 -7.98 -2.71
CA LYS A 111 -20.06 -9.28 -2.45
C LYS A 111 -20.61 -9.41 -1.02
N ASP A 112 -20.30 -8.47 -0.11
CA ASP A 112 -20.81 -8.52 1.26
C ASP A 112 -22.32 -8.29 1.28
N LYS A 113 -23.06 -9.11 2.04
CA LYS A 113 -24.52 -8.99 2.21
C LYS A 113 -24.97 -7.62 2.73
N ASN A 114 -24.10 -6.93 3.48
CA ASN A 114 -24.35 -5.60 4.04
C ASN A 114 -23.73 -4.48 3.22
N TYR A 115 -23.14 -4.77 2.04
CA TYR A 115 -22.41 -3.81 1.23
C TYR A 115 -23.17 -2.48 1.04
N SER A 116 -24.43 -2.53 0.56
CA SER A 116 -25.21 -1.30 0.29
C SER A 116 -25.34 -0.43 1.54
N ARG A 117 -25.76 -1.03 2.65
CA ARG A 117 -25.98 -0.33 3.92
C ARG A 117 -24.69 0.29 4.44
N ASP A 118 -23.60 -0.48 4.47
CA ASP A 118 -22.36 -0.05 5.09
C ASP A 118 -21.61 0.95 4.20
N TYR A 119 -21.68 0.78 2.88
CA TYR A 119 -21.16 1.73 1.90
C TYR A 119 -21.89 3.06 1.99
N GLU A 120 -23.22 3.08 1.85
CA GLU A 120 -24.03 4.31 1.90
C GLU A 120 -23.84 5.07 3.22
N LYS A 121 -23.92 4.35 4.36
CA LYS A 121 -23.69 4.93 5.68
C LYS A 121 -22.31 5.57 5.80
N HIS A 122 -21.30 4.95 5.22
CA HIS A 122 -19.96 5.52 5.20
C HIS A 122 -19.87 6.74 4.29
N ILE A 123 -20.39 6.67 3.05
CA ILE A 123 -20.33 7.77 2.08
C ILE A 123 -20.92 9.04 2.67
N ILE A 124 -22.16 8.99 3.16
CA ILE A 124 -22.85 10.14 3.75
C ILE A 124 -22.03 10.72 4.90
N LYS A 125 -21.54 9.86 5.80
CA LYS A 125 -20.72 10.29 6.92
C LYS A 125 -19.38 10.88 6.48
N CYS A 126 -18.76 10.32 5.46
CA CYS A 126 -17.44 10.71 4.98
C CYS A 126 -17.50 12.04 4.22
N GLU A 127 -18.54 12.24 3.41
CA GLU A 127 -18.83 13.48 2.69
C GLU A 127 -19.05 14.64 3.67
N ASN A 128 -19.88 14.44 4.70
CA ASN A 128 -20.09 15.43 5.77
C ASN A 128 -18.82 15.81 6.53
N ASN A 129 -17.78 14.96 6.47
CA ASN A 129 -16.48 15.20 7.10
C ASN A 129 -15.40 15.61 6.08
N GLU A 130 -15.79 15.98 4.85
CA GLU A 130 -14.88 16.38 3.77
C GLU A 130 -13.81 15.32 3.44
N GLY A 131 -14.15 14.03 3.58
CA GLY A 131 -13.18 12.95 3.38
C GLY A 131 -12.16 12.77 4.52
N LYS A 132 -12.20 13.63 5.54
CA LYS A 132 -11.25 13.60 6.66
C LYS A 132 -11.65 12.55 7.70
N ILE A 133 -10.65 11.82 8.20
CA ILE A 133 -10.84 10.86 9.30
C ILE A 133 -10.93 11.64 10.61
N VAL A 134 -12.15 11.88 11.10
CA VAL A 134 -12.41 12.70 12.29
C VAL A 134 -12.06 12.00 13.61
N LYS A 135 -12.07 10.66 13.64
CA LYS A 135 -11.80 9.89 14.87
C LYS A 135 -10.49 9.10 14.74
N LYS A 136 -9.38 9.69 15.22
CA LYS A 136 -8.15 8.96 15.51
C LYS A 136 -8.27 8.39 16.93
N VAL A 137 -8.56 7.09 17.05
CA VAL A 137 -8.52 6.42 18.36
C VAL A 137 -7.06 6.10 18.65
N LYS A 138 -6.50 6.68 19.72
CA LYS A 138 -5.24 6.17 20.29
C LYS A 138 -5.59 4.85 20.98
N LEU A 139 -5.09 3.74 20.47
CA LEU A 139 -5.08 2.51 21.24
C LEU A 139 -3.97 2.68 22.28
N ASP A 140 -4.35 2.85 23.54
CA ASP A 140 -3.38 2.79 24.63
C ASP A 140 -2.66 1.44 24.54
N TYR A 141 -1.35 1.45 24.74
CA TYR A 141 -0.47 0.30 24.58
C TYR A 141 -0.94 -0.84 25.49
N ILE A 142 -1.70 -1.79 24.93
CA ILE A 142 -2.04 -3.03 25.63
C ILE A 142 -0.76 -3.86 25.61
N GLN A 143 -0.11 -4.02 26.77
CA GLN A 143 0.93 -5.02 26.94
C GLN A 143 0.35 -6.36 26.51
N LYS A 144 0.95 -6.98 25.48
CA LYS A 144 0.59 -8.34 25.08
C LYS A 144 0.84 -9.27 26.29
N PRO A 145 -0.07 -10.21 26.59
CA PRO A 145 0.13 -11.20 27.64
C PRO A 145 1.34 -12.09 27.36
#